data_AF-A0A7E5VZF7-F1
#
_entry.id   AF-A0A7E5VZF7-F1
#
_cell.length_a   1.000
_cell.length_b   1.000
_cell.length_c   1.000
_cell.angle_alpha   90.00
_cell.angle_beta   90.00
_cell.angle_gamma   90.00
#
_symmetry.space_group_name_H-M   'P 1'
#
loop_
_entity.id
_entity.type
_entity.pdbx_description
1 polymer ?
#
loop_
_entity_poly.entity_id
_entity_poly.type
_entity_poly.pdbx_seq_one_letter_code
_entity_poly.pdbx_strand_id
1 'polypeptide(L)'
;MTSRVQTVLGAIKPSELGVTLTHEHLSMNFEHFYRKPPETLVDFFQTKPTLENVGYIRQYPYSSRHNLILDDEEANIAVLDDVKAYKKFGGGAIVENTTKGLDRDIKFYEEVAQSCGVHVIAGTGHYIEDVQPDNYLHYSTEDIYNRMMGELTEGFPEEPQIKAGFMGEIASVWPIREFERRAIRAAGELQPQVGCGVSFHPHRNPEAPFEIIRLYCEAGGSADKVVMSHLDRKHDFTHIRSLHVQEKLSKKKHYIFSKKKKQFVLFNFVSFNYLCVAVDHYLFFLRKLLISSDYYAASAIF
;
A
#
# COMPACT_ATOMS: atom_id res chain seq x y z
N MET A 1 24.31 14.92 -1.29
CA MET A 1 24.13 13.67 -2.05
C MET A 1 22.99 13.88 -3.02
N THR A 2 23.14 13.53 -4.29
CA THR A 2 22.00 13.51 -5.23
C THR A 2 21.04 12.42 -4.79
N SER A 3 19.76 12.74 -4.58
CA SER A 3 18.74 11.73 -4.27
C SER A 3 18.69 10.68 -5.37
N ARG A 4 18.59 9.41 -4.98
CA ARG A 4 18.46 8.25 -5.86
C ARG A 4 17.19 7.49 -5.49
N VAL A 5 16.61 6.80 -6.46
CA VAL A 5 15.52 5.85 -6.25
C VAL A 5 16.08 4.46 -6.49
N GLN A 6 15.99 3.59 -5.49
CA GLN A 6 16.40 2.20 -5.62
C GLN A 6 15.28 1.42 -6.32
N THR A 7 15.61 0.81 -7.46
CA THR A 7 14.71 -0.12 -8.19
C THR A 7 15.24 -1.54 -8.01
N VAL A 8 14.47 -2.54 -8.45
CA VAL A 8 14.94 -3.94 -8.44
C VAL A 8 16.16 -4.17 -9.34
N LEU A 9 16.39 -3.31 -10.34
CA LEU A 9 17.55 -3.35 -11.24
C LEU A 9 18.67 -2.37 -10.84
N GLY A 10 18.57 -1.75 -9.66
CA GLY A 10 19.56 -0.80 -9.15
C GLY A 10 19.06 0.64 -9.05
N ALA A 11 19.95 1.54 -8.63
CA ALA A 11 19.62 2.91 -8.30
C ALA A 11 19.58 3.84 -9.53
N ILE A 12 18.45 4.52 -9.71
CA ILE A 12 18.24 5.53 -10.79
C ILE A 12 18.12 6.94 -10.20
N LYS A 13 18.20 7.97 -11.05
CA LYS A 13 17.87 9.34 -10.65
C LYS A 13 16.34 9.51 -10.64
N PRO A 14 15.79 10.37 -9.76
CA PRO A 14 14.35 10.66 -9.74
C PRO A 14 13.79 11.14 -11.09
N SER A 15 14.59 11.84 -11.91
CA SER A 15 14.20 12.29 -13.25
C SER A 15 13.96 11.16 -14.26
N GLU A 16 14.40 9.94 -13.94
CA GLU A 16 14.26 8.76 -14.81
C GLU A 16 12.96 7.98 -14.52
N LEU A 17 12.22 8.32 -13.46
CA LEU A 17 10.99 7.61 -13.08
C LEU A 17 9.90 7.66 -14.15
N GLY A 18 9.79 8.77 -14.88
CA GLY A 18 8.69 8.98 -15.84
C GLY A 18 7.32 9.06 -15.17
N VAL A 19 6.27 8.64 -15.88
CA VAL A 19 4.94 8.43 -15.29
C VAL A 19 5.05 7.26 -14.32
N THR A 20 4.53 7.42 -13.10
CA THR A 20 4.70 6.43 -12.03
C THR A 20 3.35 6.03 -11.45
N LEU A 21 3.07 4.73 -11.41
CA LEU A 21 2.02 4.16 -10.58
C LEU A 21 2.58 3.93 -9.17
N THR A 22 2.03 4.63 -8.18
CA THR A 22 2.61 4.71 -6.83
C THR A 22 2.13 3.64 -5.87
N HIS A 23 1.14 2.84 -6.25
CA HIS A 23 0.62 1.76 -5.43
C HIS A 23 0.02 0.67 -6.31
N GLU A 24 0.80 -0.37 -6.61
CA GLU A 24 0.36 -1.54 -7.38
C GLU A 24 0.84 -2.83 -6.73
N HIS A 25 0.24 -3.94 -7.16
CA HIS A 25 0.67 -5.29 -6.81
C HIS A 25 0.93 -6.08 -8.09
N LEU A 26 2.15 -6.60 -8.24
CA LEU A 26 2.53 -7.42 -9.41
C LEU A 26 2.36 -8.91 -9.12
N SER A 27 2.55 -9.30 -7.87
CA SER A 27 2.21 -10.62 -7.33
C SER A 27 1.62 -10.41 -5.94
N MET A 28 0.60 -11.19 -5.57
CA MET A 28 0.06 -11.15 -4.21
C MET A 28 -0.81 -12.36 -3.88
N ASN A 29 -0.86 -12.72 -2.60
CA ASN A 29 -1.83 -13.64 -2.04
C ASN A 29 -2.74 -12.92 -1.03
N PHE A 30 -4.05 -12.96 -1.31
CA PHE A 30 -5.10 -12.34 -0.51
C PHE A 30 -6.11 -13.36 0.03
N GLU A 31 -5.77 -14.67 0.02
CA GLU A 31 -6.68 -15.75 0.39
C GLU A 31 -7.24 -15.62 1.82
N HIS A 32 -6.47 -15.04 2.74
CA HIS A 32 -6.93 -14.75 4.11
C HIS A 32 -8.26 -13.98 4.15
N PHE A 33 -8.50 -13.12 3.17
CA PHE A 33 -9.71 -12.30 3.08
C PHE A 33 -10.90 -13.03 2.46
N TYR A 34 -10.78 -14.32 2.15
CA TYR A 34 -11.87 -15.10 1.56
C TYR A 34 -13.16 -14.99 2.39
N ARG A 35 -14.27 -14.82 1.67
CA ARG A 35 -15.63 -14.79 2.20
C ARG A 35 -16.49 -15.76 1.42
N LYS A 36 -17.14 -16.69 2.13
CA LYS A 36 -18.08 -17.64 1.50
C LYS A 36 -19.18 -16.84 0.78
N PRO A 37 -19.43 -17.09 -0.52
CA PRO A 37 -20.53 -16.45 -1.22
C PRO A 37 -21.89 -16.94 -0.69
N PRO A 38 -23.00 -16.24 -1.01
CA PRO A 38 -24.35 -16.77 -0.79
C PRO A 38 -24.50 -18.17 -1.39
N GLU A 39 -25.21 -19.06 -0.71
CA GLU A 39 -25.29 -20.48 -1.10
C GLU A 39 -25.85 -20.68 -2.52
N THR A 40 -26.77 -19.83 -2.94
CA THR A 40 -27.35 -19.82 -4.30
C THR A 40 -26.39 -19.41 -5.40
N LEU A 41 -25.22 -18.86 -5.06
CA LEU A 41 -24.23 -18.35 -6.01
C LEU A 41 -22.91 -19.13 -6.00
N VAL A 42 -22.76 -20.14 -5.13
CA VAL A 42 -21.49 -20.86 -4.88
C VAL A 42 -20.87 -21.39 -6.18
N ASP A 43 -21.67 -21.87 -7.12
CA ASP A 43 -21.21 -22.48 -8.37
C ASP A 43 -20.47 -21.49 -9.27
N PHE A 44 -20.80 -20.18 -9.20
CA PHE A 44 -20.13 -19.15 -10.00
C PHE A 44 -18.68 -18.87 -9.56
N PHE A 45 -18.27 -19.34 -8.37
CA PHE A 45 -16.95 -19.06 -7.81
C PHE A 45 -16.01 -20.29 -7.80
N GLN A 46 -16.46 -21.43 -8.31
CA GLN A 46 -15.67 -22.68 -8.34
C GLN A 46 -14.60 -22.70 -9.44
N THR A 47 -14.70 -21.78 -10.40
CA THR A 47 -13.80 -21.72 -11.56
C THR A 47 -13.08 -20.38 -11.62
N LYS A 48 -12.03 -20.31 -12.45
CA LYS A 48 -11.30 -19.07 -12.75
C LYS A 48 -12.25 -18.00 -13.32
N PRO A 49 -11.89 -16.70 -13.26
CA PRO A 49 -12.68 -15.65 -13.87
C PRO A 49 -12.91 -15.90 -15.38
N THR A 50 -14.17 -15.90 -15.79
CA THR A 50 -14.63 -16.02 -17.19
C THR A 50 -15.69 -14.94 -17.47
N LEU A 51 -16.04 -14.73 -18.74
CA LEU A 51 -17.13 -13.81 -19.08
C LEU A 51 -18.49 -14.21 -18.46
N GLU A 52 -18.68 -15.49 -18.15
CA GLU A 52 -19.91 -16.00 -17.55
C GLU A 52 -20.03 -15.65 -16.07
N ASN A 53 -18.92 -15.66 -15.32
CA ASN A 53 -18.94 -15.44 -13.87
C ASN A 53 -18.39 -14.07 -13.43
N VAL A 54 -17.75 -13.29 -14.32
CA VAL A 54 -17.08 -12.03 -13.96
C VAL A 54 -18.01 -11.02 -13.29
N GLY A 55 -19.30 -11.00 -13.66
CA GLY A 55 -20.29 -10.14 -13.03
C GLY A 55 -20.48 -10.45 -11.55
N TYR A 56 -20.54 -11.74 -11.19
CA TYR A 56 -20.64 -12.19 -9.80
C TYR A 56 -19.34 -11.95 -9.03
N ILE A 57 -18.18 -12.19 -9.65
CA ILE A 57 -16.88 -11.91 -9.03
C ILE A 57 -16.74 -10.42 -8.72
N ARG A 58 -17.18 -9.51 -9.61
CA ARG A 58 -17.16 -8.06 -9.33
C ARG A 58 -18.05 -7.66 -8.15
N GLN A 59 -19.17 -8.35 -7.93
CA GLN A 59 -20.06 -8.08 -6.80
C GLN A 59 -19.56 -8.71 -5.50
N TYR A 60 -18.86 -9.85 -5.60
CA TYR A 60 -18.32 -10.61 -4.47
C TYR A 60 -16.83 -10.93 -4.69
N PRO A 61 -15.95 -9.91 -4.71
CA PRO A 61 -14.56 -10.08 -5.12
C PRO A 61 -13.77 -11.00 -4.19
N TYR A 62 -14.17 -11.07 -2.92
CA TYR A 62 -13.57 -11.95 -1.91
C TYR A 62 -14.12 -13.37 -1.91
N SER A 63 -15.03 -13.73 -2.82
CA SER A 63 -15.65 -15.05 -2.87
C SER A 63 -15.06 -15.98 -3.92
N SER A 64 -14.21 -15.50 -4.83
CA SER A 64 -13.44 -16.35 -5.74
C SER A 64 -12.01 -16.47 -5.25
N ARG A 65 -11.56 -17.69 -4.89
CA ARG A 65 -10.14 -17.93 -4.55
C ARG A 65 -9.21 -17.62 -5.72
N HIS A 66 -9.64 -17.94 -6.94
CA HIS A 66 -8.90 -17.61 -8.16
C HIS A 66 -8.74 -16.11 -8.40
N ASN A 67 -9.60 -15.28 -7.79
CA ASN A 67 -9.50 -13.82 -7.83
C ASN A 67 -8.67 -13.25 -6.67
N LEU A 68 -8.37 -14.04 -5.64
CA LEU A 68 -7.60 -13.60 -4.47
C LEU A 68 -6.12 -13.98 -4.55
N ILE A 69 -5.75 -14.80 -5.52
CA ILE A 69 -4.41 -15.31 -5.70
C ILE A 69 -3.90 -14.79 -7.05
N LEU A 70 -2.86 -13.96 -6.99
CA LEU A 70 -2.17 -13.37 -8.14
C LEU A 70 -0.70 -13.82 -8.10
N ASP A 71 -0.45 -15.11 -8.27
CA ASP A 71 0.91 -15.68 -8.25
C ASP A 71 1.09 -16.88 -9.20
N ASP A 72 0.07 -17.19 -10.01
CA ASP A 72 0.11 -18.31 -10.97
C ASP A 72 0.68 -17.90 -12.34
N GLU A 73 1.08 -18.87 -13.15
CA GLU A 73 1.72 -18.62 -14.47
C GLU A 73 0.86 -17.73 -15.38
N GLU A 74 -0.45 -18.00 -15.43
CA GLU A 74 -1.38 -17.20 -16.22
C GLU A 74 -1.55 -15.76 -15.67
N ALA A 75 -1.44 -15.56 -14.36
CA ALA A 75 -1.41 -14.23 -13.74
C ALA A 75 -0.13 -13.49 -14.10
N ASN A 76 1.01 -14.16 -14.05
CA ASN A 76 2.28 -13.59 -14.45
C ASN A 76 2.26 -13.17 -15.92
N ILE A 77 1.70 -13.98 -16.81
CA ILE A 77 1.51 -13.61 -18.22
C ILE A 77 0.62 -12.37 -18.36
N ALA A 78 -0.50 -12.32 -17.63
CA ALA A 78 -1.41 -11.17 -17.66
C ALA A 78 -0.72 -9.89 -17.16
N VAL A 79 0.02 -9.96 -16.06
CA VAL A 79 0.80 -8.85 -15.50
C VAL A 79 1.84 -8.36 -16.51
N LEU A 80 2.59 -9.26 -17.16
CA LEU A 80 3.55 -8.88 -18.19
C LEU A 80 2.90 -8.15 -19.37
N ASP A 81 1.73 -8.60 -19.82
CA ASP A 81 0.98 -7.95 -20.90
C ASP A 81 0.46 -6.56 -20.48
N ASP A 82 -0.08 -6.44 -19.27
CA ASP A 82 -0.61 -5.18 -18.73
C ASP A 82 0.54 -4.16 -18.52
N VAL A 83 1.69 -4.59 -18.02
CA VAL A 83 2.86 -3.72 -17.82
C VAL A 83 3.50 -3.31 -19.15
N LYS A 84 3.55 -4.19 -20.16
CA LYS A 84 3.94 -3.81 -21.53
C LYS A 84 2.99 -2.78 -22.12
N ALA A 85 1.68 -2.92 -21.89
CA ALA A 85 0.70 -1.93 -22.30
C ALA A 85 0.93 -0.59 -21.59
N TYR A 86 1.15 -0.61 -20.26
CA TYR A 86 1.51 0.58 -19.49
C TYR A 86 2.75 1.28 -20.07
N LYS A 87 3.83 0.53 -20.36
CA LYS A 87 5.02 1.07 -21.00
C LYS A 87 4.73 1.71 -22.36
N LYS A 88 3.95 1.02 -23.19
CA LYS A 88 3.54 1.50 -24.53
C LYS A 88 2.84 2.86 -24.47
N PHE A 89 2.08 3.13 -23.41
CA PHE A 89 1.39 4.39 -23.19
C PHE A 89 2.19 5.43 -22.37
N GLY A 90 3.51 5.24 -22.24
CA GLY A 90 4.41 6.21 -21.60
C GLY A 90 4.69 5.96 -20.12
N GLY A 91 4.25 4.81 -19.59
CA GLY A 91 4.59 4.36 -18.25
C GLY A 91 6.10 4.25 -18.02
N GLY A 92 6.56 4.77 -16.89
CA GLY A 92 7.98 4.79 -16.53
C GLY A 92 8.30 3.89 -15.35
N ALA A 93 7.54 4.00 -14.25
CA ALA A 93 7.79 3.26 -13.03
C ALA A 93 6.52 2.71 -12.36
N ILE A 94 6.70 1.67 -11.56
CA ILE A 94 5.70 1.02 -10.72
C ILE A 94 6.28 0.83 -9.32
N VAL A 95 5.52 1.26 -8.31
CA VAL A 95 5.84 1.02 -6.90
C VAL A 95 5.04 -0.20 -6.42
N GLU A 96 5.75 -1.30 -6.19
CA GLU A 96 5.19 -2.60 -5.83
C GLU A 96 5.05 -2.70 -4.31
N ASN A 97 3.80 -2.79 -3.83
CA ASN A 97 3.47 -2.66 -2.40
C ASN A 97 3.25 -4.00 -1.70
N THR A 98 3.50 -5.14 -2.35
CA THR A 98 3.32 -6.45 -1.72
C THR A 98 4.45 -6.69 -0.72
N THR A 99 4.10 -6.75 0.57
CA THR A 99 5.03 -6.89 1.69
C THR A 99 4.91 -8.25 2.36
N LYS A 100 5.61 -8.44 3.50
CA LYS A 100 5.50 -9.68 4.27
C LYS A 100 4.06 -9.87 4.76
N GLY A 101 3.50 -11.04 4.46
CA GLY A 101 2.11 -11.39 4.71
C GLY A 101 1.21 -11.36 3.47
N LEU A 102 1.73 -10.91 2.32
CA LEU A 102 1.02 -10.91 1.04
C LEU A 102 1.73 -11.75 -0.05
N ASP A 103 2.70 -12.57 0.33
CA ASP A 103 3.46 -13.45 -0.58
C ASP A 103 4.12 -12.72 -1.77
N ARG A 104 4.97 -11.72 -1.45
CA ARG A 104 5.79 -11.01 -2.45
C ARG A 104 6.70 -11.95 -3.24
N ASP A 105 6.89 -11.66 -4.53
CA ASP A 105 7.80 -12.39 -5.42
C ASP A 105 8.86 -11.44 -6.02
N ILE A 106 9.96 -11.28 -5.29
CA ILE A 106 11.04 -10.35 -5.66
C ILE A 106 11.67 -10.71 -7.00
N LYS A 107 11.77 -12.01 -7.32
CA LYS A 107 12.35 -12.48 -8.58
C LYS A 107 11.44 -12.16 -9.75
N PHE A 108 10.14 -12.34 -9.60
CA PHE A 108 9.18 -11.94 -10.62
C PHE A 108 9.19 -10.42 -10.85
N TYR A 109 9.42 -9.61 -9.82
CA TYR A 109 9.55 -8.15 -9.99
C TYR A 109 10.75 -7.78 -10.87
N GLU A 110 11.87 -8.47 -10.70
CA GLU A 110 13.05 -8.33 -11.57
C GLU A 110 12.71 -8.70 -13.02
N GLU A 111 12.02 -9.83 -13.23
CA GLU A 111 11.58 -10.29 -14.55
C GLU A 111 10.68 -9.26 -15.23
N VAL A 112 9.68 -8.72 -14.52
CA VAL A 112 8.78 -7.67 -15.03
C VAL A 112 9.58 -6.44 -15.44
N ALA A 113 10.50 -5.97 -14.59
CA ALA A 113 11.33 -4.80 -14.88
C ALA A 113 12.18 -4.99 -16.15
N GLN A 114 12.85 -6.15 -16.28
CA GLN A 114 13.71 -6.46 -17.42
C GLN A 114 12.92 -6.63 -18.72
N SER A 115 11.84 -7.41 -18.68
CA SER A 115 11.07 -7.80 -19.87
C SER A 115 10.15 -6.70 -20.40
N CYS A 116 9.65 -5.83 -19.52
CA CYS A 116 8.69 -4.78 -19.89
C CYS A 116 9.32 -3.39 -20.03
N GLY A 117 10.58 -3.21 -19.58
CA GLY A 117 11.29 -1.93 -19.70
C GLY A 117 10.71 -0.81 -18.84
N VAL A 118 10.14 -1.16 -17.69
CA VAL A 118 9.68 -0.23 -16.64
C VAL A 118 10.56 -0.36 -15.41
N HIS A 119 10.64 0.70 -14.62
CA HIS A 119 11.29 0.63 -13.31
C HIS A 119 10.32 0.04 -12.29
N VAL A 120 10.71 -1.05 -11.60
CA VAL A 120 9.94 -1.59 -10.47
C VAL A 120 10.66 -1.24 -9.18
N ILE A 121 9.94 -0.60 -8.25
CA ILE A 121 10.42 -0.28 -6.91
C ILE A 121 9.74 -1.23 -5.93
N ALA A 122 10.49 -2.20 -5.39
CA ALA A 122 9.97 -3.16 -4.42
C ALA A 122 9.92 -2.57 -3.00
N GLY A 123 8.86 -2.90 -2.27
CA GLY A 123 8.63 -2.47 -0.89
C GLY A 123 9.16 -3.43 0.17
N THR A 124 9.57 -2.87 1.31
CA THR A 124 9.77 -3.62 2.55
C THR A 124 8.66 -3.29 3.55
N GLY A 125 8.42 -4.15 4.54
CA GLY A 125 7.44 -3.92 5.60
C GLY A 125 6.61 -5.16 5.91
N HIS A 126 5.55 -4.93 6.68
CA HIS A 126 4.59 -5.96 7.07
C HIS A 126 3.17 -5.49 6.83
N TYR A 127 2.36 -6.41 6.32
CA TYR A 127 0.92 -6.26 6.26
C TYR A 127 0.31 -6.45 7.67
N ILE A 128 -0.93 -6.92 7.77
CA ILE A 128 -1.61 -7.09 9.07
C ILE A 128 -1.11 -8.29 9.87
N GLU A 129 -1.38 -8.28 11.17
CA GLU A 129 -1.05 -9.36 12.12
C GLU A 129 -1.58 -10.72 11.65
N ASP A 130 -2.80 -10.77 11.13
CA ASP A 130 -3.51 -12.03 10.79
C ASP A 130 -2.80 -12.89 9.73
N VAL A 131 -1.94 -12.29 8.90
CA VAL A 131 -1.25 -12.96 7.79
C VAL A 131 0.24 -13.16 8.08
N GLN A 132 0.69 -12.90 9.31
CA GLN A 132 2.07 -13.14 9.69
C GLN A 132 2.25 -14.57 10.21
N PRO A 133 3.40 -15.20 9.93
CA PRO A 133 3.80 -16.42 10.61
C PRO A 133 3.93 -16.22 12.14
N ASP A 134 3.67 -17.26 12.94
CA ASP A 134 3.68 -17.18 14.41
C ASP A 134 4.98 -16.59 14.98
N ASN A 135 6.13 -16.93 14.41
CA ASN A 135 7.41 -16.42 14.87
C ASN A 135 7.56 -14.90 14.69
N TYR A 136 6.84 -14.29 13.73
CA TYR A 136 6.87 -12.85 13.47
C TYR A 136 5.97 -12.08 14.43
N LEU A 137 4.92 -12.71 14.96
CA LEU A 137 4.02 -12.09 15.93
C LEU A 137 4.75 -11.67 17.22
N HIS A 138 5.84 -12.36 17.55
CA HIS A 138 6.67 -12.08 18.73
C HIS A 138 7.82 -11.10 18.46
N TYR A 139 8.00 -10.63 17.22
CA TYR A 139 9.03 -9.65 16.89
C TYR A 139 8.83 -8.37 17.69
N SER A 140 9.91 -7.88 18.27
CA SER A 140 9.98 -6.55 18.86
C SER A 140 9.96 -5.47 17.76
N THR A 141 9.77 -4.21 18.14
CA THR A 141 9.92 -3.09 17.21
C THR A 141 11.31 -3.07 16.56
N GLU A 142 12.35 -3.41 17.35
CA GLU A 142 13.74 -3.46 16.89
C GLU A 142 13.96 -4.58 15.86
N ASP A 143 13.33 -5.75 16.04
CA ASP A 143 13.41 -6.84 15.07
C ASP A 143 12.81 -6.45 13.72
N ILE A 144 11.63 -5.81 13.73
CA ILE A 144 10.96 -5.30 12.54
C ILE A 144 11.80 -4.20 11.87
N TYR A 145 12.35 -3.28 12.67
CA TYR A 145 13.25 -2.23 12.21
C TYR A 145 14.47 -2.83 11.50
N ASN A 146 15.16 -3.78 12.13
CA ASN A 146 16.39 -4.37 11.61
C ASN A 146 16.12 -5.15 10.33
N ARG A 147 14.97 -5.82 10.24
CA ARG A 147 14.55 -6.48 9.01
C ARG A 147 14.37 -5.49 7.86
N MET A 148 13.58 -4.43 8.06
CA MET A 148 13.36 -3.43 7.01
C MET A 148 14.67 -2.71 6.63
N MET A 149 15.53 -2.43 7.61
CA MET A 149 16.86 -1.85 7.36
C MET A 149 17.68 -2.76 6.44
N GLY A 150 17.81 -4.06 6.77
CA GLY A 150 18.54 -5.03 5.95
C GLY A 150 18.00 -5.13 4.52
N GLU A 151 16.68 -5.17 4.35
CA GLU A 151 16.06 -5.21 3.01
C GLU A 151 16.35 -3.94 2.18
N LEU A 152 16.50 -2.77 2.83
CA LEU A 152 16.81 -1.51 2.17
C LEU A 152 18.32 -1.33 1.89
N THR A 153 19.20 -1.84 2.74
CA THR A 153 20.65 -1.56 2.66
C THR A 153 21.47 -2.72 2.12
N GLU A 154 21.07 -3.95 2.37
CA GLU A 154 21.81 -5.18 2.05
C GLU A 154 21.11 -5.94 0.93
N GLY A 155 19.80 -6.16 1.04
CA GLY A 155 18.97 -6.86 0.06
C GLY A 155 17.91 -7.74 0.73
N PHE A 156 16.99 -8.28 -0.07
CA PHE A 156 15.97 -9.20 0.43
C PHE A 156 16.60 -10.55 0.83
N PRO A 157 16.20 -11.17 1.95
CA PRO A 157 16.73 -12.49 2.34
C PRO A 157 16.58 -13.57 1.26
N GLU A 158 15.47 -13.54 0.53
CA GLU A 158 15.16 -14.43 -0.58
C GLU A 158 15.94 -14.11 -1.87
N GLU A 159 16.31 -12.85 -2.09
CA GLU A 159 17.04 -12.37 -3.27
C GLU A 159 18.07 -11.30 -2.85
N PRO A 160 19.22 -11.68 -2.27
CA PRO A 160 20.14 -10.75 -1.60
C PRO A 160 20.77 -9.68 -2.49
N GLN A 161 20.74 -9.86 -3.81
CA GLN A 161 21.22 -8.91 -4.81
C GLN A 161 20.22 -7.78 -5.09
N ILE A 162 18.95 -7.95 -4.70
CA ILE A 162 17.86 -7.00 -4.93
C ILE A 162 17.53 -6.29 -3.62
N LYS A 163 17.43 -4.96 -3.66
CA LYS A 163 17.12 -4.12 -2.48
C LYS A 163 15.74 -3.50 -2.60
N ALA A 164 15.08 -3.32 -1.46
CA ALA A 164 13.89 -2.50 -1.35
C ALA A 164 14.21 -1.03 -1.66
N GLY A 165 13.24 -0.29 -2.20
CA GLY A 165 13.39 1.15 -2.48
C GLY A 165 12.53 2.07 -1.62
N PHE A 166 11.58 1.50 -0.87
CA PHE A 166 10.71 2.22 0.05
C PHE A 166 10.15 1.26 1.11
N MET A 167 9.55 1.81 2.17
CA MET A 167 8.80 1.02 3.15
C MET A 167 7.32 1.05 2.78
N GLY A 168 6.74 -0.07 2.40
CA GLY A 168 5.31 -0.17 2.17
C GLY A 168 4.88 -1.34 1.29
N GLU A 169 3.60 -1.72 1.32
CA GLU A 169 2.61 -1.14 2.24
C GLU A 169 2.75 -1.72 3.66
N ILE A 170 2.75 -0.83 4.66
CA ILE A 170 2.64 -1.21 6.07
C ILE A 170 1.17 -1.06 6.46
N ALA A 171 0.54 -2.15 6.89
CA ALA A 171 -0.91 -2.18 7.07
C ALA A 171 -1.35 -2.18 8.53
N SER A 172 -2.61 -1.80 8.74
CA SER A 172 -3.27 -1.93 10.03
C SER A 172 -4.75 -2.29 9.90
N VAL A 173 -5.21 -3.15 10.79
CA VAL A 173 -6.64 -3.33 11.09
C VAL A 173 -7.17 -2.22 12.02
N TRP A 174 -8.46 -2.28 12.38
CA TRP A 174 -9.05 -1.38 13.36
C TRP A 174 -9.83 -2.12 14.46
N PRO A 175 -9.63 -1.78 15.75
CA PRO A 175 -8.56 -0.94 16.30
C PRO A 175 -7.15 -1.47 15.97
N ILE A 176 -6.15 -0.59 15.84
CA ILE A 176 -4.77 -1.00 15.54
C ILE A 176 -4.25 -1.88 16.68
N ARG A 177 -3.84 -3.12 16.37
CA ARG A 177 -3.33 -4.08 17.35
C ARG A 177 -1.84 -3.87 17.60
N GLU A 178 -1.29 -4.60 18.56
CA GLU A 178 0.08 -4.38 19.01
C GLU A 178 1.13 -4.71 17.95
N PHE A 179 0.91 -5.74 17.13
CA PHE A 179 1.82 -6.03 16.02
C PHE A 179 1.93 -4.85 15.04
N GLU A 180 0.81 -4.31 14.56
CA GLU A 180 0.86 -3.20 13.60
C GLU A 180 1.34 -1.90 14.25
N ARG A 181 1.08 -1.69 15.55
CA ARG A 181 1.70 -0.58 16.29
C ARG A 181 3.22 -0.68 16.31
N ARG A 182 3.79 -1.88 16.50
CA ARG A 182 5.24 -2.11 16.42
C ARG A 182 5.75 -1.85 15.00
N ALA A 183 5.07 -2.35 13.98
CA ALA A 183 5.46 -2.11 12.58
C ALA A 183 5.44 -0.62 12.19
N ILE A 184 4.40 0.12 12.58
CA ILE A 184 4.28 1.57 12.33
C ILE A 184 5.38 2.36 13.05
N ARG A 185 5.68 2.01 14.32
CA ARG A 185 6.76 2.65 15.08
C ARG A 185 8.13 2.36 14.48
N ALA A 186 8.40 1.10 14.12
CA ALA A 186 9.65 0.70 13.47
C ALA A 186 9.88 1.50 12.18
N ALA A 187 8.83 1.69 11.37
CA ALA A 187 8.91 2.52 10.17
C ALA A 187 9.17 4.00 10.48
N GLY A 188 8.56 4.53 11.55
CA GLY A 188 8.80 5.89 12.03
C GLY A 188 10.23 6.10 12.51
N GLU A 189 10.79 5.15 13.25
CA GLU A 189 12.18 5.16 13.73
C GLU A 189 13.18 5.03 12.58
N LEU A 190 12.88 4.17 11.59
CA LEU A 190 13.75 3.87 10.45
C LEU A 190 13.78 4.99 9.41
N GLN A 191 12.62 5.59 9.11
CA GLN A 191 12.50 6.58 8.03
C GLN A 191 13.54 7.70 8.07
N PRO A 192 13.84 8.37 9.21
CA PRO A 192 14.86 9.42 9.24
C PRO A 192 16.29 8.91 9.00
N GLN A 193 16.57 7.62 9.24
CA GLN A 193 17.90 7.03 9.03
C GLN A 193 18.16 6.76 7.54
N VAL A 194 17.15 6.26 6.83
CA VAL A 194 17.26 5.87 5.40
C VAL A 194 16.78 6.96 4.44
N GLY A 195 15.88 7.83 4.87
CA GLY A 195 15.33 8.94 4.09
C GLY A 195 14.35 8.55 2.96
N CYS A 196 14.01 7.26 2.82
CA CYS A 196 13.05 6.76 1.83
C CYS A 196 11.59 7.12 2.21
N GLY A 197 10.67 6.89 1.28
CA GLY A 197 9.23 7.08 1.51
C GLY A 197 8.61 5.91 2.27
N VAL A 198 7.47 6.18 2.91
CA VAL A 198 6.67 5.19 3.66
C VAL A 198 5.25 5.20 3.14
N SER A 199 4.70 4.05 2.78
CA SER A 199 3.29 3.87 2.39
C SER A 199 2.55 3.08 3.46
N PHE A 200 1.42 3.59 3.92
CA PHE A 200 0.55 2.91 4.88
C PHE A 200 -0.79 2.49 4.26
N HIS A 201 -1.27 1.32 4.67
CA HIS A 201 -2.62 0.81 4.40
C HIS A 201 -3.51 0.96 5.64
N PRO A 202 -4.37 1.98 5.68
CA PRO A 202 -5.29 2.15 6.78
C PRO A 202 -6.48 1.19 6.66
N HIS A 203 -7.02 0.79 7.81
CA HIS A 203 -8.38 0.25 7.85
C HIS A 203 -9.40 1.29 7.35
N ARG A 204 -10.58 0.83 6.93
CA ARG A 204 -11.69 1.70 6.46
C ARG A 204 -12.26 2.64 7.53
N ASN A 205 -11.84 2.49 8.80
CA ASN A 205 -12.36 3.36 9.86
C ASN A 205 -11.83 4.79 9.63
N PRO A 206 -12.67 5.83 9.74
CA PRO A 206 -12.26 7.22 9.50
C PRO A 206 -11.05 7.67 10.34
N GLU A 207 -10.91 7.14 11.57
CA GLU A 207 -9.85 7.47 12.52
C GLU A 207 -8.53 6.73 12.25
N ALA A 208 -8.53 5.65 11.46
CA ALA A 208 -7.36 4.81 11.25
C ALA A 208 -6.15 5.56 10.67
N PRO A 209 -6.29 6.37 9.58
CA PRO A 209 -5.18 7.18 9.08
C PRO A 209 -4.56 8.12 10.12
N PHE A 210 -5.38 8.73 10.97
CA PHE A 210 -4.90 9.70 11.95
C PHE A 210 -4.09 9.03 13.05
N GLU A 211 -4.54 7.87 13.53
CA GLU A 211 -3.80 7.08 14.52
C GLU A 211 -2.47 6.56 13.95
N ILE A 212 -2.45 6.11 12.69
CA ILE A 212 -1.22 5.69 12.01
C ILE A 212 -0.21 6.84 11.93
N ILE A 213 -0.63 8.00 11.41
CA ILE A 213 0.24 9.18 11.29
C ILE A 213 0.74 9.63 12.66
N ARG A 214 -0.11 9.60 13.69
CA ARG A 214 0.29 9.93 15.06
C ARG A 214 1.41 9.00 15.54
N LEU A 215 1.21 7.68 15.46
CA LEU A 215 2.20 6.69 15.89
C LEU A 215 3.52 6.81 15.11
N TYR A 216 3.43 6.98 13.80
CA TYR A 216 4.57 7.13 12.91
C TYR A 216 5.39 8.39 13.22
N CYS A 217 4.73 9.55 13.37
CA CYS A 217 5.41 10.81 13.67
C CYS A 217 5.94 10.88 15.11
N GLU A 218 5.23 10.31 16.10
CA GLU A 218 5.72 10.19 17.47
C GLU A 218 7.02 9.35 17.56
N ALA A 219 7.16 8.36 16.68
CA ALA A 219 8.36 7.54 16.56
C ALA A 219 9.53 8.21 15.81
N GLY A 220 9.32 9.40 15.24
CA GLY A 220 10.35 10.18 14.53
C GLY A 220 10.16 10.28 13.02
N GLY A 221 9.12 9.64 12.47
CA GLY A 221 8.81 9.66 11.04
C GLY A 221 8.39 11.04 10.52
N SER A 222 8.86 11.41 9.33
CA SER A 222 8.53 12.69 8.72
C SER A 222 7.22 12.66 7.94
N ALA A 223 6.31 13.59 8.23
CA ALA A 223 5.05 13.74 7.49
C ALA A 223 5.25 14.08 5.99
N ASP A 224 6.42 14.59 5.59
CA ASP A 224 6.77 14.84 4.18
C ASP A 224 7.17 13.57 3.41
N LYS A 225 7.28 12.45 4.12
CA LYS A 225 7.82 11.19 3.62
C LYS A 225 6.82 10.05 3.69
N VAL A 226 5.58 10.35 4.05
CA VAL A 226 4.51 9.36 4.23
C VAL A 226 3.42 9.54 3.18
N VAL A 227 2.94 8.42 2.66
CA VAL A 227 1.77 8.29 1.80
C VAL A 227 0.73 7.46 2.54
N MET A 228 -0.49 7.97 2.59
CA MET A 228 -1.63 7.24 3.14
C MET A 228 -2.47 6.69 1.99
N SER A 229 -2.47 5.37 1.83
CA SER A 229 -3.19 4.70 0.75
C SER A 229 -4.69 4.58 1.04
N HIS A 230 -5.48 4.27 0.01
CA HIS A 230 -6.90 3.91 0.11
C HIS A 230 -7.85 4.96 0.73
N LEU A 231 -7.52 6.24 0.58
CA LEU A 231 -8.39 7.33 1.02
C LEU A 231 -9.64 7.52 0.12
N ASP A 232 -9.64 6.94 -1.08
CA ASP A 232 -10.75 6.91 -2.04
C ASP A 232 -11.98 6.14 -1.53
N ARG A 233 -11.77 5.19 -0.60
CA ARG A 233 -12.83 4.41 0.03
C ARG A 233 -13.74 5.25 0.95
N LYS A 234 -13.46 6.55 1.09
CA LYS A 234 -14.20 7.48 1.96
C LYS A 234 -15.12 8.37 1.13
N HIS A 235 -16.41 8.36 1.49
CA HIS A 235 -17.41 9.24 0.86
C HIS A 235 -17.40 10.70 1.36
N ASP A 236 -16.59 11.03 2.38
CA ASP A 236 -16.56 12.36 2.98
C ASP A 236 -15.18 13.05 2.87
N PHE A 237 -15.07 13.93 1.87
CA PHE A 237 -13.88 14.73 1.58
C PHE A 237 -13.49 15.72 2.70
N THR A 238 -14.34 15.98 3.69
CA THR A 238 -14.00 16.86 4.82
C THR A 238 -12.85 16.28 5.66
N HIS A 239 -12.75 14.95 5.75
CA HIS A 239 -11.69 14.25 6.48
C HIS A 239 -10.34 14.24 5.74
N ILE A 240 -10.34 14.34 4.41
CA ILE A 240 -9.10 14.44 3.62
C ILE A 240 -8.48 15.83 3.81
N ARG A 241 -9.32 16.86 3.90
CA ARG A 241 -8.87 18.23 4.15
C ARG A 241 -8.25 18.39 5.54
N SER A 242 -8.71 17.66 6.56
CA SER A 242 -8.12 17.71 7.89
C SER A 242 -6.73 17.04 7.96
N LEU A 243 -6.45 16.01 7.16
CA LEU A 243 -5.09 15.44 7.03
C LEU A 243 -4.10 16.48 6.52
N HIS A 244 -4.45 17.24 5.47
CA HIS A 244 -3.61 18.32 4.95
C HIS A 244 -3.41 19.47 5.98
N VAL A 245 -4.41 19.73 6.83
CA VAL A 245 -4.31 20.72 7.90
C VAL A 245 -3.41 20.22 9.04
N GLN A 246 -3.52 18.94 9.45
CA GLN A 246 -2.65 18.36 10.47
C GLN A 246 -1.19 18.32 10.02
N GLU A 247 -0.92 18.03 8.75
CA GLU A 247 0.42 18.11 8.15
C GLU A 247 1.02 19.52 8.27
N LYS A 248 0.23 20.56 7.98
CA LYS A 248 0.66 21.97 8.16
C LYS A 248 0.87 22.35 9.63
N LEU A 249 0.11 21.76 10.54
CA LEU A 249 0.24 21.99 11.98
C LEU A 249 1.45 21.27 12.56
N SER A 250 1.78 20.05 12.13
CA SER A 250 2.96 19.32 12.62
C SER A 250 4.28 19.97 12.17
N LYS A 251 4.30 20.55 10.95
CA LYS A 251 5.43 21.35 10.43
C LYS A 251 5.69 22.62 11.24
N LYS A 252 4.68 23.14 11.94
CA LYS A 252 4.83 24.24 12.91
C LYS A 252 5.12 23.65 14.28
N LYS A 253 6.41 23.41 14.55
CA LYS A 253 6.96 22.91 15.82
C LYS A 253 6.16 23.38 17.06
N HIS A 254 5.82 22.39 17.90
CA HIS A 254 5.30 22.44 19.28
C HIS A 254 3.78 22.63 19.45
N TYR A 255 3.05 21.55 19.74
CA TYR A 255 2.00 21.57 20.77
C TYR A 255 1.83 20.20 21.44
N ILE A 256 1.92 20.21 22.77
CA ILE A 256 1.49 19.14 23.66
C ILE A 256 -0.05 19.13 23.65
N PHE A 257 -0.66 18.00 23.30
CA PHE A 257 -2.12 17.82 23.35
C PHE A 257 -2.61 17.88 24.81
N SER A 258 -3.19 19.02 25.21
CA SER A 258 -3.98 19.13 26.43
C SER A 258 -5.46 18.89 26.11
N LYS A 259 -6.06 17.87 26.75
CA LYS A 259 -7.44 17.39 26.59
C LYS A 259 -8.56 18.37 26.99
N LYS A 260 -8.32 19.67 27.11
CA LYS A 260 -9.33 20.63 27.58
C LYS A 260 -9.34 21.94 26.78
N LYS A 261 -10.13 21.96 25.70
CA LYS A 261 -11.09 23.02 25.28
C LYS A 261 -11.29 22.95 23.76
N LYS A 262 -12.49 22.55 23.35
CA LYS A 262 -12.98 22.70 21.99
C LYS A 262 -13.28 24.18 21.76
N GLN A 263 -12.37 24.91 21.13
CA GLN A 263 -12.67 26.23 20.58
C GLN A 263 -11.98 26.33 19.21
N PHE A 264 -12.76 26.11 18.17
CA PHE A 264 -12.33 26.34 16.79
C PHE A 264 -12.28 27.85 16.57
N VAL A 265 -11.09 28.38 16.31
CA VAL A 265 -10.93 29.74 15.80
C VAL A 265 -10.60 29.63 14.32
N LEU A 266 -11.58 29.96 13.48
CA LEU A 266 -11.46 29.99 12.03
C LEU A 266 -10.73 31.30 11.65
N PHE A 267 -9.51 31.21 11.13
CA PHE A 267 -8.87 32.35 10.46
C PHE A 267 -8.88 32.13 8.94
N ASN A 268 -9.62 32.99 8.25
CA ASN A 268 -9.58 33.17 6.80
C ASN A 268 -8.20 33.72 6.39
N PHE A 269 -7.36 32.93 5.71
CA PHE A 269 -6.27 33.50 4.91
C PHE A 269 -5.97 32.67 3.65
N VAL A 270 -6.19 33.35 2.53
CA VAL A 270 -5.55 33.36 1.20
C VAL A 270 -4.91 32.05 0.72
N SER A 271 -5.53 31.56 -0.36
CA SER A 271 -5.16 30.46 -1.24
C SER A 271 -3.71 30.49 -1.75
N PHE A 272 -2.97 29.42 -1.49
CA PHE A 272 -1.92 28.92 -2.38
C PHE A 272 -2.37 27.56 -2.92
N ASN A 273 -2.55 27.50 -4.23
CA ASN A 273 -2.96 26.30 -4.96
C ASN A 273 -1.82 25.27 -4.95
N TYR A 274 -1.98 24.21 -4.17
CA TYR A 274 -1.50 22.89 -4.56
C TYR A 274 -2.73 22.00 -4.64
N LEU A 275 -3.23 21.88 -5.86
CA LEU A 275 -4.22 20.88 -6.21
C LEU A 275 -3.55 19.53 -6.01
N CYS A 276 -3.89 18.86 -4.90
CA CYS A 276 -3.70 17.43 -4.81
C CYS A 276 -4.65 16.86 -5.85
N VAL A 277 -4.14 16.59 -7.05
CA VAL A 277 -4.90 15.86 -8.05
C VAL A 277 -4.99 14.45 -7.49
N ALA A 278 -6.10 14.15 -6.82
CA ALA A 278 -6.62 12.80 -6.78
C ALA A 278 -6.83 12.44 -8.25
N VAL A 279 -5.87 11.72 -8.82
CA VAL A 279 -6.04 11.21 -10.17
C VAL A 279 -7.01 10.05 -10.01
N ASP A 280 -8.29 10.35 -10.27
CA ASP A 280 -9.27 9.34 -10.65
C ASP A 280 -8.71 8.58 -11.85
N HIS A 281 -8.14 7.40 -11.61
CA HIS A 281 -8.04 6.39 -12.64
C HIS A 281 -8.86 5.17 -12.22
N TYR A 282 -10.05 5.16 -12.80
CA TYR A 282 -10.84 3.96 -13.06
C TYR A 282 -9.94 2.77 -13.40
N LEU A 283 -10.30 1.62 -12.82
CA LEU A 283 -9.89 0.28 -13.21
C LEU A 283 -9.47 0.22 -14.69
N PHE A 284 -8.21 -0.11 -14.94
CA PHE A 284 -7.82 -0.77 -16.17
C PHE A 284 -7.26 -2.13 -15.83
N PHE A 285 -8.10 -3.13 -16.12
CA PHE A 285 -7.86 -4.57 -16.26
C PHE A 285 -6.54 -5.10 -15.67
N LEU A 286 -6.61 -5.66 -14.47
CA LEU A 286 -5.98 -6.96 -14.26
C LEU A 286 -7.02 -7.99 -14.71
N ARG A 287 -6.68 -8.81 -15.72
CA ARG A 287 -7.55 -9.91 -16.18
C ARG A 287 -7.86 -10.95 -15.08
N LYS A 288 -7.27 -10.82 -13.88
CA LYS A 288 -7.42 -11.78 -12.78
C LYS A 288 -7.73 -11.20 -11.40
N LEU A 289 -7.39 -9.94 -11.11
CA LEU A 289 -7.63 -9.35 -9.80
C LEU A 289 -8.70 -8.25 -9.90
N LEU A 290 -9.95 -8.62 -9.60
CA LEU A 290 -11.11 -7.73 -9.58
C LEU A 290 -11.42 -7.32 -8.13
N ILE A 291 -10.41 -6.92 -7.36
CA ILE A 291 -10.64 -6.28 -6.06
C ILE A 291 -10.96 -4.81 -6.34
N SER A 292 -12.24 -4.49 -6.60
CA SER A 292 -12.67 -3.09 -6.67
C SER A 292 -12.59 -2.45 -5.30
N SER A 293 -12.27 -1.15 -5.24
CA SER A 293 -12.74 -0.31 -4.13
C SER A 293 -14.27 -0.46 -4.06
N ASP A 294 -14.74 -1.15 -3.03
CA ASP A 294 -16.15 -1.54 -2.84
C ASP A 294 -17.08 -0.33 -2.91
N TYR A 295 -17.69 -0.08 -4.07
CA TYR A 295 -18.71 0.94 -4.23
C TYR A 295 -20.14 0.43 -3.97
N TYR A 296 -20.35 -0.88 -3.73
CA TYR A 296 -21.70 -1.45 -3.64
C TYR A 296 -21.98 -2.50 -2.55
N ALA A 297 -21.05 -2.79 -1.64
CA ALA A 297 -21.33 -3.71 -0.51
C ALA A 297 -21.83 -2.98 0.76
N ALA A 298 -22.58 -1.89 0.59
CA ALA A 298 -23.25 -1.19 1.69
C ALA A 298 -24.71 -1.65 1.84
N SER A 299 -24.95 -2.96 1.97
CA SER A 299 -26.23 -3.50 2.44
C SER A 299 -26.12 -4.99 2.75
N ALA A 300 -25.51 -5.36 3.88
CA ALA A 300 -25.85 -6.56 4.66
C ALA A 300 -24.84 -6.80 5.80
N ILE A 301 -24.71 -5.88 6.76
CA ILE A 301 -24.15 -6.21 8.08
C ILE A 301 -24.92 -5.41 9.13
N PHE A 302 -25.90 -6.06 9.77
CA PHE A 302 -26.16 -5.88 11.19
C PHE A 302 -25.30 -6.89 11.94
#